data_AF-A0A0F7JT67-F1
#
_entry.id   AF-A0A0F7JT67-F1
#
_cell.length_a   1.000
_cell.length_b   1.000
_cell.length_c   1.000
_cell.angle_alpha   90.00
_cell.angle_beta   90.00
_cell.angle_gamma   90.00
#
_symmetry.space_group_name_H-M   'P 1'
#
loop_
_entity.id
_entity.type
_entity.pdbx_description
1 polymer ?
#
loop_
_entity_poly.entity_id
_entity_poly.type
_entity_poly.pdbx_seq_one_letter_code
_entity_poly.pdbx_strand_id
1 'polypeptide(L)'
;MTQPTLDPAHTATLTTVAVAHGDGIGPEIMDATLRILAAAGARIQPVPIRIGEAVYREGHTSGFTPDTWDTLRAAGMLLKAPITTPQGGGYKSVNVTLRKTLGLYANVRPCRAYAPFVPSHHAGTDVVIIRENEEDLYAGIEHRQTREVVQCLKLVTRDGCERIVRYAFEYARAHGRRRVTALSKDNIMKLTDGLFHQVFREIGAEYPDLEQEHQIIDIGTARLATRPERYDVVVTLNLYGDIISDVAAEVTGSVGLAGSANIGPSFALFEAIHGSAPDIAGQNVANPGGLLQAAVMMLGHLGQHDVAVRVQNAWLRTLEDGVHTADIAGEHTRERVGTRGFADAVIARLGQEPQVLPAARRGPGQLPAPAPQPGRRDVVKALVGTDVFFEWAEADRDPAVLAARLEALATGRLRLNMITNRGVKVWPGGQPETFLADHWRCRFLTNGDGPVRHADVVALLTGLLGSGLDFIKTEHLYTFDGVPGYSMGQGQ
;
A
#
# COMPACT_ATOMS: atom_id res chain seq x y z
N MET A 1 27.67 -53.17 9.44
CA MET A 1 26.72 -52.45 8.57
C MET A 1 25.37 -52.50 9.24
N THR A 2 25.03 -51.45 9.99
CA THR A 2 23.73 -51.28 10.64
C THR A 2 23.17 -49.97 10.13
N GLN A 3 22.05 -50.05 9.40
CA GLN A 3 21.31 -48.88 8.94
C GLN A 3 20.83 -48.08 10.17
N PRO A 4 20.91 -46.74 10.15
CA PRO A 4 20.30 -45.95 11.20
C PRO A 4 18.78 -45.99 11.00
N THR A 5 18.08 -46.53 12.00
CA THR A 5 16.64 -46.44 12.18
C THR A 5 16.24 -44.98 12.32
N LEU A 6 15.46 -44.47 11.36
CA LEU A 6 14.78 -43.19 11.45
C LEU A 6 13.72 -43.26 12.56
N ASP A 7 13.76 -42.25 13.44
CA ASP A 7 12.81 -42.02 14.53
C ASP A 7 11.37 -41.83 13.98
N PRO A 8 10.33 -42.56 14.45
CA PRO A 8 8.97 -42.50 13.92
C PRO A 8 8.17 -41.25 14.30
N ALA A 9 8.72 -40.31 15.09
CA ALA A 9 7.98 -39.18 15.63
C ALA A 9 8.28 -37.86 14.90
N HIS A 10 7.90 -37.72 13.62
CA HIS A 10 7.59 -36.45 12.93
C HIS A 10 7.31 -36.70 11.43
N THR A 11 6.18 -37.31 11.07
CA THR A 11 5.60 -37.04 9.75
C THR A 11 5.08 -35.61 9.77
N ALA A 12 5.95 -34.64 9.46
CA ALA A 12 5.54 -33.25 9.34
C ALA A 12 4.47 -33.14 8.24
N THR A 13 3.23 -32.87 8.63
CA THR A 13 2.17 -32.48 7.68
C THR A 13 2.64 -31.24 6.93
N LEU A 14 2.69 -31.34 5.60
CA LEU A 14 3.06 -30.23 4.73
C LEU A 14 1.97 -29.17 4.78
N THR A 15 2.35 -27.90 4.91
CA THR A 15 1.39 -26.78 4.79
C THR A 15 1.15 -26.46 3.33
N THR A 16 -0.11 -26.47 2.88
CA THR A 16 -0.48 -26.06 1.52
C THR A 16 -0.19 -24.58 1.30
N VAL A 17 0.47 -24.26 0.19
CA VAL A 17 0.77 -22.87 -0.22
C VAL A 17 0.35 -22.69 -1.67
N ALA A 18 -0.55 -21.77 -1.95
CA ALA A 18 -0.85 -21.42 -3.34
C ALA A 18 0.36 -20.71 -3.96
N VAL A 19 0.70 -21.06 -5.20
CA VAL A 19 1.85 -20.50 -5.91
C VAL A 19 1.45 -19.95 -7.26
N ALA A 20 1.70 -18.67 -7.50
CA ALA A 20 1.53 -18.06 -8.81
C ALA A 20 2.89 -17.74 -9.43
N HIS A 21 3.21 -18.39 -10.55
CA HIS A 21 4.46 -18.16 -11.29
C HIS A 21 4.51 -16.79 -11.96
N GLY A 22 3.36 -16.11 -12.10
CA GLY A 22 3.29 -14.75 -12.64
C GLY A 22 3.73 -14.66 -14.11
N ASP A 23 4.15 -13.46 -14.50
CA ASP A 23 4.48 -13.09 -15.87
C ASP A 23 5.95 -12.61 -15.97
N GLY A 24 6.49 -12.53 -17.19
CA GLY A 24 7.84 -12.02 -17.46
C GLY A 24 8.94 -12.87 -16.79
N ILE A 25 9.75 -12.28 -15.92
CA ILE A 25 10.77 -13.02 -15.12
C ILE A 25 10.17 -13.92 -14.04
N GLY A 26 8.86 -13.79 -13.76
CA GLY A 26 8.18 -14.49 -12.67
C GLY A 26 8.45 -16.00 -12.62
N PRO A 27 8.28 -16.75 -13.73
CA PRO A 27 8.52 -18.19 -13.74
C PRO A 27 9.95 -18.58 -13.35
N GLU A 28 10.98 -17.91 -13.89
CA GLU A 28 12.38 -18.30 -13.62
C GLU A 28 12.80 -18.02 -12.17
N ILE A 29 12.34 -16.90 -11.57
CA ILE A 29 12.63 -16.60 -10.17
C ILE A 29 11.81 -17.45 -9.20
N MET A 30 10.58 -17.84 -9.58
CA MET A 30 9.76 -18.75 -8.79
C MET A 30 10.40 -20.15 -8.75
N ASP A 31 10.80 -20.67 -9.90
CA ASP A 31 11.48 -21.97 -9.99
C ASP A 31 12.76 -22.00 -9.15
N ALA A 32 13.57 -20.95 -9.25
CA ALA A 32 14.76 -20.78 -8.41
C ALA A 32 14.43 -20.76 -6.92
N THR A 33 13.41 -20.00 -6.52
CA THR A 33 12.96 -19.88 -5.12
C THR A 33 12.48 -21.23 -4.58
N LEU A 34 11.58 -21.92 -5.30
CA LEU A 34 11.03 -23.21 -4.89
C LEU A 34 12.13 -24.29 -4.77
N ARG A 35 13.12 -24.28 -5.67
CA ARG A 35 14.28 -25.18 -5.56
C ARG A 35 15.09 -24.95 -4.29
N ILE A 36 15.34 -23.69 -3.93
CA ILE A 36 16.04 -23.34 -2.68
C ILE A 36 15.23 -23.79 -1.47
N LEU A 37 13.93 -23.51 -1.44
CA LEU A 37 13.04 -23.91 -0.34
C LEU A 37 13.00 -25.44 -0.17
N ALA A 38 12.87 -26.18 -1.27
CA ALA A 38 12.86 -27.64 -1.25
C ALA A 38 14.19 -28.20 -0.72
N ALA A 39 15.32 -27.71 -1.22
CA ALA A 39 16.65 -28.13 -0.76
C ALA A 39 16.90 -27.78 0.72
N ALA A 40 16.33 -26.67 1.19
CA ALA A 40 16.41 -26.27 2.60
C ALA A 40 15.55 -27.11 3.54
N GLY A 41 14.63 -27.94 3.01
CA GLY A 41 13.72 -28.77 3.79
C GLY A 41 12.45 -28.03 4.23
N ALA A 42 11.97 -27.06 3.44
CA ALA A 42 10.69 -26.39 3.69
C ALA A 42 9.55 -27.41 3.71
N ARG A 43 8.73 -27.36 4.76
CA ARG A 43 7.59 -28.26 5.00
C ARG A 43 6.33 -27.68 4.37
N ILE A 44 6.37 -27.44 3.06
CA ILE A 44 5.28 -26.85 2.29
C ILE A 44 4.85 -27.78 1.16
N GLN A 45 3.57 -27.71 0.78
CA GLN A 45 3.03 -28.30 -0.43
C GLN A 45 2.64 -27.16 -1.38
N PRO A 46 3.51 -26.81 -2.36
CA PRO A 46 3.18 -25.81 -3.37
C PRO A 46 2.03 -26.30 -4.25
N VAL A 47 0.98 -25.50 -4.40
CA VAL A 47 -0.15 -25.76 -5.31
C VAL A 47 -0.18 -24.63 -6.33
N PRO A 48 0.14 -24.90 -7.62
CA PRO A 48 0.17 -23.85 -8.63
C PRO A 48 -1.23 -23.32 -8.92
N ILE A 49 -1.35 -21.99 -9.07
CA ILE A 49 -2.55 -21.30 -9.53
C ILE A 49 -2.23 -20.47 -10.78
N ARG A 50 -3.26 -20.21 -11.59
CA ARG A 50 -3.15 -19.40 -12.80
C ARG A 50 -3.82 -18.06 -12.58
N ILE A 51 -3.04 -16.99 -12.65
CA ILE A 51 -3.51 -15.60 -12.52
C ILE A 51 -2.69 -14.70 -13.44
N GLY A 52 -3.21 -13.53 -13.80
CA GLY A 52 -2.46 -12.53 -14.55
C GLY A 52 -2.68 -12.59 -16.07
N GLU A 53 -1.66 -12.20 -16.84
CA GLU A 53 -1.77 -11.96 -18.28
C GLU A 53 -2.27 -13.17 -19.06
N ALA A 54 -1.75 -14.36 -18.73
CA ALA A 54 -2.19 -15.61 -19.36
C ALA A 54 -3.70 -15.84 -19.22
N VAL A 55 -4.27 -15.50 -18.06
CA VAL A 55 -5.71 -15.70 -17.77
C VAL A 55 -6.57 -14.64 -18.44
N TYR A 56 -6.08 -13.41 -18.58
CA TYR A 56 -6.75 -12.37 -19.38
C TYR A 56 -6.89 -12.78 -20.85
N ARG A 57 -5.83 -13.37 -21.42
CA ARG A 57 -5.83 -13.82 -22.82
C ARG A 57 -6.82 -14.97 -23.09
N GLU A 58 -7.25 -15.67 -22.05
CA GLU A 58 -8.28 -16.71 -22.11
C GLU A 58 -9.71 -16.16 -22.00
N GLY A 59 -9.88 -14.83 -21.88
CA GLY A 59 -11.19 -14.18 -21.81
C GLY A 59 -11.70 -13.95 -20.39
N HIS A 60 -10.94 -14.30 -19.35
CA HIS A 60 -11.29 -14.02 -17.96
C HIS A 60 -10.92 -12.57 -17.60
N THR A 61 -11.88 -11.67 -17.70
CA THR A 61 -11.71 -10.21 -17.48
C THR A 61 -11.27 -9.82 -16.07
N SER A 62 -11.35 -10.73 -15.10
CA SER A 62 -10.89 -10.54 -13.72
C SER A 62 -9.42 -10.91 -13.52
N GLY A 63 -8.81 -11.68 -14.44
CA GLY A 63 -7.46 -12.21 -14.29
C GLY A 63 -7.36 -13.43 -13.37
N PHE A 64 -8.51 -14.04 -13.03
CA PHE A 64 -8.62 -15.25 -12.22
C PHE A 64 -9.52 -16.29 -12.91
N THR A 65 -9.15 -17.56 -12.82
CA THR A 65 -10.05 -18.67 -13.14
C THR A 65 -11.01 -18.94 -11.97
N PRO A 66 -12.19 -19.56 -12.19
CA PRO A 66 -13.15 -19.82 -11.11
C PRO A 66 -12.58 -20.64 -9.93
N ASP A 67 -11.77 -21.65 -10.23
CA ASP A 67 -11.11 -22.57 -9.28
C ASP A 67 -9.97 -21.91 -8.48
N THR A 68 -9.43 -20.78 -8.95
CA THR A 68 -8.36 -20.06 -8.25
C THR A 68 -8.80 -19.63 -6.85
N TRP A 69 -10.03 -19.16 -6.69
CA TRP A 69 -10.53 -18.69 -5.39
C TRP A 69 -10.78 -19.81 -4.39
N ASP A 70 -11.13 -21.01 -4.86
CA ASP A 70 -11.24 -22.20 -4.00
C ASP A 70 -9.85 -22.61 -3.49
N THR A 71 -8.86 -22.63 -4.38
CA THR A 71 -7.47 -22.95 -4.02
C THR A 71 -6.89 -21.95 -3.04
N LEU A 72 -7.10 -20.65 -3.27
CA LEU A 72 -6.68 -19.61 -2.32
C LEU A 72 -7.33 -19.83 -0.96
N ARG A 73 -8.66 -19.96 -0.89
CA ARG A 73 -9.36 -20.19 0.39
C ARG A 73 -8.88 -21.43 1.14
N ALA A 74 -8.60 -22.52 0.43
CA ALA A 74 -8.07 -23.74 1.03
C ALA A 74 -6.64 -23.58 1.55
N ALA A 75 -5.79 -22.84 0.84
CA ALA A 75 -4.40 -22.64 1.23
C ALA A 75 -4.23 -21.60 2.35
N GLY A 76 -5.07 -20.56 2.39
CA GLY A 76 -4.94 -19.43 3.33
C GLY A 76 -3.69 -18.56 3.10
N MET A 77 -2.88 -18.89 2.10
CA MET A 77 -1.62 -18.21 1.81
C MET A 77 -1.24 -18.33 0.34
N LEU A 78 -0.58 -17.28 -0.17
CA LEU A 78 -0.11 -17.19 -1.56
C LEU A 78 1.35 -16.74 -1.60
N LEU A 79 2.21 -17.47 -2.32
CA LEU A 79 3.52 -17.02 -2.77
C LEU A 79 3.41 -16.64 -4.26
N LYS A 80 3.67 -15.38 -4.59
CA LYS A 80 3.37 -14.82 -5.91
C LYS A 80 4.60 -14.18 -6.54
N ALA A 81 4.95 -14.63 -7.74
CA ALA A 81 5.87 -13.87 -8.60
C ALA A 81 5.17 -12.63 -9.19
N PRO A 82 5.90 -11.67 -9.79
CA PRO A 82 5.31 -10.48 -10.38
C PRO A 82 4.29 -10.79 -11.49
N ILE A 83 3.26 -9.95 -11.62
CA ILE A 83 2.21 -10.07 -12.64
C ILE A 83 2.13 -8.77 -13.42
N THR A 84 2.07 -8.87 -14.74
CA THR A 84 1.97 -7.71 -15.62
C THR A 84 0.58 -7.08 -15.49
N THR A 85 0.51 -5.77 -15.25
CA THR A 85 -0.74 -4.99 -15.30
C THR A 85 -0.70 -4.07 -16.52
N PRO A 86 -1.72 -4.04 -17.40
CA PRO A 86 -1.76 -3.13 -18.55
C PRO A 86 -1.70 -1.65 -18.12
N GLN A 87 -0.93 -0.82 -18.84
CA GLN A 87 -0.86 0.63 -18.60
C GLN A 87 -1.94 1.39 -19.40
N GLY A 88 -2.58 2.39 -18.78
CA GLY A 88 -3.40 3.39 -19.49
C GLY A 88 -4.81 2.95 -19.93
N GLY A 89 -5.23 1.73 -19.63
CA GLY A 89 -6.58 1.22 -19.89
C GLY A 89 -6.63 -0.32 -19.86
N GLY A 90 -7.80 -0.91 -19.62
CA GLY A 90 -8.01 -2.37 -19.61
C GLY A 90 -8.55 -2.93 -18.29
N TYR A 91 -8.22 -4.20 -18.02
CA TYR A 91 -8.76 -4.99 -16.90
C TYR A 91 -8.33 -4.46 -15.52
N LYS A 92 -9.08 -4.79 -14.46
CA LYS A 92 -8.76 -4.42 -13.08
C LYS A 92 -7.43 -5.07 -12.65
N SER A 93 -6.61 -4.38 -11.85
CA SER A 93 -5.35 -4.97 -11.36
C SER A 93 -5.61 -6.22 -10.49
N VAL A 94 -4.92 -7.34 -10.81
CA VAL A 94 -4.93 -8.58 -10.01
C VAL A 94 -4.42 -8.32 -8.60
N ASN A 95 -3.36 -7.50 -8.47
CA ASN A 95 -2.73 -7.18 -7.19
C ASN A 95 -3.71 -6.44 -6.27
N VAL A 96 -4.38 -5.41 -6.78
CA VAL A 96 -5.39 -4.65 -6.02
C VAL A 96 -6.58 -5.54 -5.66
N THR A 97 -7.01 -6.40 -6.59
CA THR A 97 -8.13 -7.33 -6.36
C THR A 97 -7.82 -8.35 -5.26
N LEU A 98 -6.63 -8.95 -5.28
CA LEU A 98 -6.17 -9.87 -4.21
C LEU A 98 -6.14 -9.16 -2.87
N ARG A 99 -5.50 -7.99 -2.80
CA ARG A 99 -5.32 -7.23 -1.55
C ARG A 99 -6.64 -6.88 -0.89
N LYS A 100 -7.58 -6.32 -1.66
CA LYS A 100 -8.90 -5.93 -1.15
C LYS A 100 -9.79 -7.13 -0.82
N THR A 101 -9.85 -8.13 -1.69
CA THR A 101 -10.75 -9.29 -1.50
C THR A 101 -10.32 -10.15 -0.31
N LEU A 102 -9.01 -10.25 -0.05
CA LEU A 102 -8.44 -11.09 1.00
C LEU A 102 -8.15 -10.34 2.30
N GLY A 103 -8.52 -9.06 2.40
CA GLY A 103 -8.38 -8.30 3.64
C GLY A 103 -6.94 -7.94 4.02
N LEU A 104 -6.03 -7.84 3.03
CA LEU A 104 -4.57 -7.77 3.21
C LEU A 104 -4.10 -6.34 3.52
N TYR A 105 -4.50 -5.81 4.67
CA TYR A 105 -4.36 -4.42 5.09
C TYR A 105 -2.94 -3.90 5.30
N ALA A 106 -1.98 -4.77 5.65
CA ALA A 106 -0.61 -4.36 5.94
C ALA A 106 0.37 -4.89 4.90
N ASN A 107 1.03 -4.01 4.15
CA ASN A 107 2.13 -4.36 3.25
C ASN A 107 3.46 -4.03 3.93
N VAL A 108 4.21 -5.07 4.31
CA VAL A 108 5.51 -4.98 4.99
C VAL A 108 6.62 -5.10 3.97
N ARG A 109 7.49 -4.09 3.91
CA ARG A 109 8.59 -3.98 2.95
C ARG A 109 9.90 -3.67 3.68
N PRO A 110 10.66 -4.70 4.12
CA PRO A 110 11.99 -4.51 4.67
C PRO A 110 12.98 -4.08 3.58
N CYS A 111 13.72 -3.01 3.82
CA CYS A 111 14.77 -2.48 2.95
C CYS A 111 16.08 -2.42 3.76
N ARG A 112 17.04 -3.27 3.40
CA ARG A 112 18.32 -3.40 4.10
C ARG A 112 19.47 -3.35 3.12
N ALA A 113 20.50 -2.59 3.45
CA ALA A 113 21.75 -2.58 2.72
C ALA A 113 22.63 -3.78 3.12
N TYR A 114 23.32 -4.36 2.14
CA TYR A 114 24.21 -5.53 2.33
C TYR A 114 25.67 -5.17 2.00
N ALA A 115 26.07 -3.96 2.35
CA ALA A 115 27.44 -3.48 2.14
C ALA A 115 28.46 -4.27 3.01
N PRO A 116 29.71 -4.43 2.53
CA PRO A 116 30.22 -3.92 1.25
C PRO A 116 29.92 -4.85 0.06
N PHE A 117 29.26 -5.99 0.28
CA PHE A 117 29.08 -7.03 -0.74
C PHE A 117 28.12 -6.63 -1.85
N VAL A 118 27.03 -5.93 -1.50
CA VAL A 118 26.14 -5.28 -2.47
C VAL A 118 26.41 -3.77 -2.45
N PRO A 119 26.69 -3.14 -3.60
CA PRO A 119 26.84 -1.69 -3.68
C PRO A 119 25.62 -0.95 -3.13
N SER A 120 25.85 0.02 -2.23
CA SER A 120 24.82 0.93 -1.73
C SER A 120 25.46 2.24 -1.32
N HIS A 121 24.80 3.35 -1.60
CA HIS A 121 25.21 4.67 -1.11
C HIS A 121 25.02 4.83 0.41
N HIS A 122 24.23 3.95 1.03
CA HIS A 122 23.86 4.01 2.45
C HIS A 122 24.03 2.64 3.13
N ALA A 123 25.29 2.24 3.32
CA ALA A 123 25.70 0.95 3.85
C ALA A 123 25.04 0.52 5.19
N GLY A 124 24.65 1.48 6.03
CA GLY A 124 24.05 1.22 7.35
C GLY A 124 22.52 1.12 7.35
N THR A 125 21.88 1.10 6.19
CA THR A 125 20.41 1.13 6.10
C THR A 125 19.78 -0.20 6.51
N ASP A 126 18.81 -0.14 7.42
CA ASP A 126 17.92 -1.24 7.77
C ASP A 126 16.58 -0.65 8.25
N VAL A 127 15.68 -0.42 7.29
CA VAL A 127 14.39 0.23 7.51
C VAL A 127 13.26 -0.68 7.05
N VAL A 128 12.13 -0.67 7.73
CA VAL A 128 10.93 -1.40 7.32
C VAL A 128 9.81 -0.42 7.04
N ILE A 129 9.30 -0.43 5.81
CA ILE A 129 8.12 0.34 5.45
C ILE A 129 6.87 -0.54 5.67
N ILE A 130 5.93 -0.03 6.44
CA ILE A 130 4.61 -0.62 6.70
C ILE A 130 3.57 0.27 6.04
N ARG A 131 3.08 -0.20 4.90
CA ARG A 131 2.15 0.51 4.02
C ARG A 131 0.73 0.02 4.26
N GLU A 132 -0.20 0.96 4.46
CA GLU A 132 -1.65 0.70 4.37
C GLU A 132 -2.00 0.24 2.95
N ASN A 133 -2.85 -0.77 2.79
CA ASN A 133 -2.91 -1.54 1.54
C ASN A 133 -4.34 -1.83 1.01
N GLU A 134 -5.38 -1.28 1.63
CA GLU A 134 -6.80 -1.48 1.29
C GLU A 134 -7.50 -0.21 0.78
N GLU A 135 -7.07 0.97 1.22
CA GLU A 135 -7.77 2.25 1.02
C GLU A 135 -6.92 3.29 0.26
N ASP A 136 -7.16 4.59 0.53
CA ASP A 136 -6.52 5.75 -0.10
C ASP A 136 -6.79 5.81 -1.63
N LEU A 137 -6.02 6.59 -2.38
CA LEU A 137 -6.19 6.77 -3.83
C LEU A 137 -6.08 5.47 -4.65
N TYR A 138 -5.43 4.45 -4.09
CA TYR A 138 -5.40 3.09 -4.63
C TYR A 138 -6.78 2.42 -4.68
N ALA A 139 -7.80 3.05 -4.09
CA ALA A 139 -9.18 2.62 -4.27
C ALA A 139 -9.64 2.66 -5.73
N GLY A 140 -9.08 3.56 -6.55
CA GLY A 140 -9.36 3.66 -7.99
C GLY A 140 -10.79 4.11 -8.29
N ILE A 141 -11.39 4.91 -7.40
CA ILE A 141 -12.76 5.42 -7.57
C ILE A 141 -12.68 6.74 -8.32
N GLU A 142 -12.75 6.65 -9.64
CA GLU A 142 -12.56 7.77 -10.55
C GLU A 142 -13.83 8.11 -11.34
N HIS A 143 -14.05 9.40 -11.56
CA HIS A 143 -15.21 9.91 -12.28
C HIS A 143 -14.79 11.07 -13.18
N ARG A 144 -15.19 11.04 -14.45
CA ARG A 144 -15.17 12.24 -15.29
C ARG A 144 -16.30 13.16 -14.82
N GLN A 145 -15.94 14.33 -14.31
CA GLN A 145 -16.90 15.31 -13.80
C GLN A 145 -17.46 16.16 -14.94
N THR A 146 -16.59 16.62 -15.83
CA THR A 146 -16.93 17.47 -16.98
C THR A 146 -16.09 17.09 -18.20
N ARG A 147 -16.17 17.87 -19.27
CA ARG A 147 -15.26 17.72 -20.41
C ARG A 147 -13.80 17.96 -20.04
N GLU A 148 -13.53 18.89 -19.12
CA GLU A 148 -12.17 19.32 -18.73
C GLU A 148 -11.66 18.69 -17.42
N VAL A 149 -12.53 18.10 -16.59
CA VAL A 149 -12.17 17.69 -15.22
C VAL A 149 -12.50 16.22 -14.92
N VAL A 150 -11.51 15.54 -14.35
CA VAL A 150 -11.63 14.19 -13.77
C VAL A 150 -11.33 14.24 -12.27
N GLN A 151 -12.00 13.39 -11.50
CA GLN A 151 -11.89 13.33 -10.05
C GLN A 151 -11.54 11.90 -9.61
N CYS A 152 -10.60 11.76 -8.67
CA CYS A 152 -10.35 10.54 -7.92
C CYS A 152 -10.70 10.76 -6.43
N LEU A 153 -11.35 9.78 -5.79
CA LEU A 153 -11.68 9.84 -4.38
C LEU A 153 -10.57 9.21 -3.52
N LYS A 154 -10.09 9.98 -2.54
CA LYS A 154 -9.24 9.49 -1.45
C LYS A 154 -10.12 9.17 -0.24
N LEU A 155 -10.25 7.90 0.09
CA LEU A 155 -10.98 7.41 1.27
C LEU A 155 -9.96 6.94 2.31
N VAL A 156 -10.15 7.38 3.55
CA VAL A 156 -9.33 6.97 4.69
C VAL A 156 -10.28 6.72 5.85
N THR A 157 -10.36 5.48 6.32
CA THR A 157 -11.18 5.13 7.49
C THR A 157 -10.36 5.06 8.76
N ARG A 158 -11.03 5.30 9.89
CA ARG A 158 -10.45 5.14 11.22
C ARG A 158 -9.99 3.69 11.45
N ASP A 159 -10.79 2.70 11.05
CA ASP A 159 -10.44 1.28 11.21
C ASP A 159 -9.18 0.89 10.44
N GLY A 160 -9.07 1.35 9.18
CA GLY A 160 -7.88 1.14 8.36
C GLY A 160 -6.64 1.74 9.03
N CYS A 161 -6.72 3.00 9.48
CA CYS A 161 -5.65 3.66 10.20
C CYS A 161 -5.25 2.91 11.49
N GLU A 162 -6.23 2.51 12.31
CA GLU A 162 -5.95 1.85 13.58
C GLU A 162 -5.28 0.49 13.37
N ARG A 163 -5.77 -0.31 12.41
CA ARG A 163 -5.17 -1.61 12.08
C ARG A 163 -3.73 -1.46 11.61
N ILE A 164 -3.44 -0.55 10.68
CA ILE A 164 -2.09 -0.41 10.13
C ILE A 164 -1.11 0.18 11.14
N VAL A 165 -1.53 1.19 11.91
CA VAL A 165 -0.71 1.82 12.95
C VAL A 165 -0.38 0.81 14.04
N ARG A 166 -1.40 0.10 14.56
CA ARG A 166 -1.18 -0.91 15.61
C ARG A 166 -0.28 -2.03 15.11
N TYR A 167 -0.50 -2.49 13.87
CA TYR A 167 0.38 -3.48 13.25
C TYR A 167 1.83 -2.98 13.19
N ALA A 168 2.07 -1.69 12.88
CA ALA A 168 3.41 -1.14 12.86
C ALA A 168 4.11 -1.14 14.22
N PHE A 169 3.38 -0.79 15.29
CA PHE A 169 3.91 -0.86 16.66
C PHE A 169 4.15 -2.30 17.13
N GLU A 170 3.23 -3.23 16.87
CA GLU A 170 3.42 -4.65 17.19
C GLU A 170 4.58 -5.26 16.40
N TYR A 171 4.71 -4.90 15.12
CA TYR A 171 5.85 -5.30 14.30
C TYR A 171 7.16 -4.79 14.90
N ALA A 172 7.22 -3.51 15.28
CA ALA A 172 8.40 -2.91 15.87
C ALA A 172 8.81 -3.65 17.15
N ARG A 173 7.87 -3.85 18.08
CA ARG A 173 8.13 -4.56 19.35
C ARG A 173 8.58 -6.01 19.11
N ALA A 174 7.90 -6.75 18.24
CA ALA A 174 8.20 -8.15 17.97
C ALA A 174 9.55 -8.37 17.29
N HIS A 175 10.04 -7.38 16.51
CA HIS A 175 11.33 -7.43 15.84
C HIS A 175 12.44 -6.70 16.60
N GLY A 176 12.20 -6.26 17.84
CA GLY A 176 13.19 -5.53 18.63
C GLY A 176 13.60 -4.18 18.04
N ARG A 177 12.74 -3.59 17.21
CA ARG A 177 12.90 -2.23 16.70
C ARG A 177 12.60 -1.23 17.81
N ARG A 178 13.14 -0.02 17.70
CA ARG A 178 13.12 0.98 18.76
C ARG A 178 12.27 2.21 18.43
N ARG A 179 11.96 2.42 17.14
CA ARG A 179 11.28 3.63 16.66
C ARG A 179 10.24 3.32 15.60
N VAL A 180 9.11 4.00 15.69
CA VAL A 180 8.07 4.05 14.65
C VAL A 180 7.87 5.50 14.20
N THR A 181 8.06 5.76 12.91
CA THR A 181 7.85 7.08 12.30
C THR A 181 6.64 7.05 11.38
N ALA A 182 5.65 7.91 11.64
CA ALA A 182 4.51 8.10 10.75
C ALA A 182 4.80 9.20 9.71
N LEU A 183 4.52 8.91 8.43
CA LEU A 183 4.62 9.90 7.35
C LEU A 183 3.22 10.20 6.77
N SER A 184 2.84 11.47 6.72
CA SER A 184 1.57 11.91 6.12
C SER A 184 1.64 13.33 5.55
N LYS A 185 0.57 13.82 4.92
CA LYS A 185 0.46 15.20 4.41
C LYS A 185 -0.70 15.95 5.08
N ASP A 186 -0.84 15.79 6.39
CA ASP A 186 -1.91 16.36 7.22
C ASP A 186 -1.92 17.90 7.25
N ASN A 187 -0.79 18.55 6.95
CA ASN A 187 -0.71 19.99 6.75
C ASN A 187 -1.56 20.50 5.56
N ILE A 188 -1.81 19.65 4.55
CA ILE A 188 -2.68 19.95 3.40
C ILE A 188 -4.01 19.20 3.54
N MET A 189 -3.95 17.88 3.74
CA MET A 189 -5.11 16.99 3.87
C MET A 189 -5.54 16.83 5.33
N LYS A 190 -6.07 17.91 5.89
CA LYS A 190 -6.37 18.02 7.33
C LYS A 190 -7.37 16.98 7.87
N LEU A 191 -8.26 16.44 7.03
CA LEU A 191 -9.27 15.46 7.46
C LEU A 191 -8.78 14.02 7.24
N THR A 192 -8.35 13.66 6.03
CA THR A 192 -7.91 12.29 5.70
C THR A 192 -6.59 11.94 6.37
N ASP A 193 -5.52 12.65 6.02
CA ASP A 193 -4.19 12.44 6.61
C ASP A 193 -4.15 12.89 8.08
N GLY A 194 -4.97 13.88 8.44
CA GLY A 194 -5.15 14.28 9.83
C GLY A 194 -5.77 13.17 10.69
N LEU A 195 -6.76 12.43 10.18
CA LEU A 195 -7.29 11.25 10.87
C LEU A 195 -6.20 10.19 11.09
N PHE A 196 -5.39 9.90 10.07
CA PHE A 196 -4.27 8.97 10.20
C PHE A 196 -3.27 9.42 11.28
N HIS A 197 -2.87 10.69 11.27
CA HIS A 197 -1.95 11.23 12.29
C HIS A 197 -2.57 11.23 13.69
N GLN A 198 -3.85 11.57 13.81
CA GLN A 198 -4.58 11.49 15.09
C GLN A 198 -4.54 10.06 15.64
N VAL A 199 -4.89 9.07 14.81
CA VAL A 199 -4.88 7.65 15.19
C VAL A 199 -3.46 7.19 15.55
N PHE A 200 -2.44 7.63 14.81
CA PHE A 200 -1.04 7.33 15.15
C PHE A 200 -0.68 7.75 16.58
N ARG A 201 -1.09 8.95 16.99
CA ARG A 201 -0.86 9.46 18.35
C ARG A 201 -1.68 8.72 19.40
N GLU A 202 -2.94 8.40 19.11
CA GLU A 202 -3.83 7.67 20.01
C GLU A 202 -3.28 6.28 20.33
N ILE A 203 -2.94 5.51 19.28
CA ILE A 203 -2.39 4.16 19.42
C ILE A 203 -0.99 4.21 20.02
N GLY A 204 -0.16 5.17 19.60
CA GLY A 204 1.20 5.32 20.10
C GLY A 204 1.28 5.49 21.62
N ALA A 205 0.27 6.08 22.27
CA ALA A 205 0.20 6.18 23.72
C ALA A 205 0.17 4.80 24.43
N GLU A 206 -0.23 3.73 23.74
CA GLU A 206 -0.22 2.35 24.24
C GLU A 206 1.17 1.67 24.16
N TYR A 207 2.15 2.31 23.49
CA TYR A 207 3.50 1.78 23.25
C TYR A 207 4.58 2.77 23.76
N PRO A 208 4.63 3.07 25.07
CA PRO A 208 5.58 4.05 25.63
C PRO A 208 7.04 3.58 25.59
N ASP A 209 7.28 2.29 25.32
CA ASP A 209 8.60 1.68 25.14
C ASP A 209 9.24 1.98 23.78
N LEU A 210 8.45 2.46 22.81
CA LEU A 210 8.90 2.77 21.45
C LEU A 210 8.97 4.28 21.22
N GLU A 211 10.04 4.74 20.59
CA GLU A 211 10.16 6.13 20.16
C GLU A 211 9.18 6.40 19.01
N GLN A 212 8.51 7.55 19.07
CA GLN A 212 7.45 7.91 18.14
C GLN A 212 7.77 9.24 17.48
N GLU A 213 7.69 9.27 16.16
CA GLU A 213 7.90 10.49 15.39
C GLU A 213 6.84 10.63 14.31
N HIS A 214 6.44 11.86 14.01
CA HIS A 214 5.65 12.19 12.83
C HIS A 214 6.43 13.17 11.96
N GLN A 215 6.43 12.95 10.65
CA GLN A 215 6.99 13.89 9.68
C GLN A 215 6.05 14.06 8.49
N ILE A 216 6.11 15.22 7.85
CA ILE A 216 5.42 15.42 6.59
C ILE A 216 6.11 14.59 5.51
N ILE A 217 5.31 13.93 4.65
CA ILE A 217 5.78 12.96 3.66
C ILE A 217 6.85 13.51 2.70
N ASP A 218 6.85 14.81 2.41
CA ASP A 218 7.85 15.44 1.54
C ASP A 218 9.26 15.41 2.13
N ILE A 219 9.43 16.00 3.31
CA ILE A 219 10.71 16.03 4.02
C ILE A 219 11.08 14.64 4.54
N GLY A 220 10.09 13.82 4.91
CA GLY A 220 10.28 12.43 5.27
C GLY A 220 10.89 11.62 4.13
N THR A 221 10.35 11.75 2.92
CA THR A 221 10.91 11.06 1.73
C THR A 221 12.31 11.56 1.42
N ALA A 222 12.55 12.87 1.44
CA ALA A 222 13.87 13.43 1.18
C ALA A 222 14.93 12.96 2.21
N ARG A 223 14.54 12.85 3.48
CA ARG A 223 15.41 12.33 4.55
C ARG A 223 15.61 10.83 4.44
N LEU A 224 14.58 10.06 4.09
CA LEU A 224 14.69 8.62 3.84
C LEU A 224 15.66 8.35 2.68
N ALA A 225 15.60 9.15 1.61
CA ALA A 225 16.50 9.00 0.47
C ALA A 225 17.97 9.37 0.79
N THR A 226 18.19 10.35 1.66
CA THR A 226 19.54 10.91 1.90
C THR A 226 20.20 10.42 3.17
N ARG A 227 19.42 10.03 4.19
CA ARG A 227 19.87 9.60 5.52
C ARG A 227 18.92 8.52 6.07
N PRO A 228 18.74 7.40 5.35
CA PRO A 228 17.82 6.31 5.69
C PRO A 228 18.12 5.67 7.05
N GLU A 229 19.37 5.69 7.52
CA GLU A 229 19.82 5.12 8.80
C GLU A 229 19.16 5.73 10.04
N ARG A 230 18.40 6.81 9.89
CA ARG A 230 17.60 7.42 10.96
C ARG A 230 16.24 6.78 11.17
N TYR A 231 15.79 6.01 10.20
CA TYR A 231 14.51 5.33 10.24
C TYR A 231 14.69 3.88 10.68
N ASP A 232 13.68 3.35 11.36
CA ASP A 232 13.65 1.97 11.81
C ASP A 232 12.38 1.31 11.27
N VAL A 233 11.20 1.62 11.83
CA VAL A 233 9.90 1.31 11.21
C VAL A 233 9.24 2.60 10.73
N VAL A 234 8.76 2.62 9.49
CA VAL A 234 7.98 3.72 8.93
C VAL A 234 6.58 3.23 8.61
N VAL A 235 5.55 3.96 9.05
CA VAL A 235 4.14 3.67 8.74
C VAL A 235 3.50 4.81 7.96
N THR A 236 2.75 4.49 6.90
CA THR A 236 2.09 5.51 6.06
C THR A 236 0.90 4.96 5.26
N LEU A 237 0.14 5.87 4.64
CA LEU A 237 -1.00 5.60 3.76
C LEU A 237 -0.57 4.99 2.42
N ASN A 238 -1.52 4.36 1.71
CA ASN A 238 -1.26 3.51 0.55
C ASN A 238 -0.38 4.12 -0.54
N LEU A 239 -0.75 5.28 -1.09
CA LEU A 239 -0.02 5.89 -2.20
C LEU A 239 1.39 6.32 -1.78
N TYR A 240 1.53 6.82 -0.56
CA TYR A 240 2.83 7.23 -0.04
C TYR A 240 3.73 6.04 0.24
N GLY A 241 3.17 5.00 0.85
CA GLY A 241 3.87 3.76 1.16
C GLY A 241 4.44 3.10 -0.09
N ASP A 242 3.69 3.15 -1.20
CA ASP A 242 4.16 2.72 -2.51
C ASP A 242 5.46 3.46 -2.90
N ILE A 243 5.37 4.79 -3.02
CA ILE A 243 6.47 5.65 -3.48
C ILE A 243 7.70 5.51 -2.57
N ILE A 244 7.54 5.63 -1.25
CA ILE A 244 8.70 5.67 -0.35
C ILE A 244 9.38 4.30 -0.21
N SER A 245 8.63 3.21 -0.40
CA SER A 245 9.22 1.87 -0.33
C SER A 245 10.07 1.55 -1.56
N ASP A 246 9.70 2.04 -2.74
CA ASP A 246 10.53 1.93 -3.94
C ASP A 246 11.81 2.79 -3.79
N VAL A 247 11.68 4.01 -3.24
CA VAL A 247 12.84 4.85 -2.90
C VAL A 247 13.76 4.13 -1.90
N ALA A 248 13.20 3.56 -0.83
CA ALA A 248 13.99 2.85 0.17
C ALA A 248 14.69 1.61 -0.42
N ALA A 249 14.00 0.83 -1.26
CA ALA A 249 14.57 -0.34 -1.92
C ALA A 249 15.74 0.03 -2.82
N GLU A 250 15.60 1.06 -3.65
CA GLU A 250 16.65 1.55 -4.55
C GLU A 250 17.88 2.03 -3.76
N VAL A 251 17.67 2.82 -2.71
CA VAL A 251 18.74 3.35 -1.85
C VAL A 251 19.53 2.23 -1.15
N THR A 252 18.89 1.10 -0.87
CA THR A 252 19.54 -0.06 -0.23
C THR A 252 20.33 -0.96 -1.16
N GLY A 253 20.26 -0.76 -2.47
CA GLY A 253 21.18 -1.35 -3.45
C GLY A 253 20.50 -1.87 -4.72
N SER A 254 19.36 -2.56 -4.61
CA SER A 254 18.60 -3.03 -5.77
C SER A 254 17.18 -3.38 -5.36
N VAL A 255 16.19 -2.94 -6.14
CA VAL A 255 14.79 -3.40 -6.01
C VAL A 255 14.67 -4.91 -6.21
N GLY A 256 15.61 -5.53 -6.95
CA GLY A 256 15.72 -6.98 -7.13
C GLY A 256 16.00 -7.77 -5.84
N LEU A 257 16.36 -7.10 -4.75
CA LEU A 257 16.57 -7.71 -3.42
C LEU A 257 15.36 -7.57 -2.50
N ALA A 258 14.35 -6.80 -2.90
CA ALA A 258 13.30 -6.34 -2.01
C ALA A 258 12.08 -7.27 -2.06
N GLY A 259 11.85 -8.00 -0.96
CA GLY A 259 10.67 -8.83 -0.73
C GLY A 259 9.59 -8.08 0.06
N SER A 260 8.34 -8.54 -0.04
CA SER A 260 7.22 -7.98 0.71
C SER A 260 6.26 -9.04 1.23
N ALA A 261 5.57 -8.70 2.31
CA ALA A 261 4.46 -9.48 2.85
C ALA A 261 3.21 -8.60 2.98
N ASN A 262 2.13 -9.02 2.33
CA ASN A 262 0.80 -8.46 2.46
C ASN A 262 0.04 -9.32 3.49
N ILE A 263 -0.28 -8.75 4.64
CA ILE A 263 -0.82 -9.46 5.79
C ILE A 263 -2.28 -9.03 6.02
N GLY A 264 -3.15 -10.03 6.14
CA GLY A 264 -4.55 -9.89 6.53
C GLY A 264 -4.90 -10.72 7.76
N PRO A 265 -6.14 -10.63 8.24
CA PRO A 265 -6.57 -11.35 9.45
C PRO A 265 -6.65 -12.87 9.24
N SER A 266 -6.96 -13.32 8.02
CA SER A 266 -7.17 -14.73 7.67
C SER A 266 -6.37 -15.19 6.46
N PHE A 267 -5.53 -14.32 5.89
CA PHE A 267 -4.78 -14.60 4.68
C PHE A 267 -3.43 -13.86 4.68
N ALA A 268 -2.41 -14.44 4.05
CA ALA A 268 -1.15 -13.78 3.78
C ALA A 268 -0.69 -13.98 2.34
N LEU A 269 -0.13 -12.93 1.74
CA LEU A 269 0.43 -12.94 0.38
C LEU A 269 1.88 -12.46 0.44
N PHE A 270 2.80 -13.28 -0.06
CA PHE A 270 4.23 -12.98 -0.12
C PHE A 270 4.64 -12.79 -1.58
N GLU A 271 5.30 -11.68 -1.88
CA GLU A 271 5.70 -11.32 -3.24
C GLU A 271 6.94 -10.43 -3.25
N ALA A 272 7.69 -10.44 -4.35
CA ALA A 272 8.72 -9.44 -4.60
C ALA A 272 8.07 -8.06 -4.83
N ILE A 273 8.81 -6.99 -4.55
CA ILE A 273 8.33 -5.61 -4.79
C ILE A 273 8.38 -5.25 -6.28
N HIS A 274 9.38 -5.76 -7.02
CA HIS A 274 9.58 -5.43 -8.42
C HIS A 274 8.48 -5.97 -9.37
N GLY A 275 8.41 -5.38 -10.56
CA GLY A 275 7.50 -5.79 -11.64
C GLY A 275 7.96 -7.02 -12.45
N SER A 276 7.29 -7.30 -13.57
CA SER A 276 7.55 -8.48 -14.42
C SER A 276 8.80 -8.41 -15.30
N ALA A 277 9.43 -7.23 -15.43
CA ALA A 277 10.68 -7.02 -16.19
C ALA A 277 10.71 -7.77 -17.55
N PRO A 278 9.79 -7.45 -18.47
CA PRO A 278 9.62 -8.20 -19.72
C PRO A 278 10.84 -8.15 -20.65
N ASP A 279 11.69 -7.14 -20.49
CA ASP A 279 12.93 -6.91 -21.24
C ASP A 279 14.02 -7.97 -20.98
N ILE A 280 14.00 -8.62 -19.81
CA ILE A 280 14.98 -9.66 -19.41
C ILE A 280 14.35 -11.05 -19.22
N ALA A 281 13.04 -11.19 -19.49
CA ALA A 281 12.31 -12.44 -19.30
C ALA A 281 12.92 -13.60 -20.11
N GLY A 282 13.12 -14.75 -19.44
CA GLY A 282 13.63 -15.98 -20.05
C GLY A 282 15.13 -15.98 -20.38
N GLN A 283 15.86 -14.92 -20.01
CA GLN A 283 17.28 -14.80 -20.27
C GLN A 283 18.15 -15.41 -19.16
N ASN A 284 17.55 -15.88 -18.05
CA ASN A 284 18.27 -16.40 -16.89
C ASN A 284 19.25 -15.37 -16.30
N VAL A 285 18.85 -14.09 -16.26
CA VAL A 285 19.66 -12.99 -15.68
C VAL A 285 18.97 -12.28 -14.53
N ALA A 286 17.68 -12.56 -14.30
CA ALA A 286 16.93 -11.96 -13.20
C ALA A 286 17.45 -12.42 -11.84
N ASN A 287 17.47 -11.51 -10.87
CA ASN A 287 17.80 -11.80 -9.49
C ASN A 287 16.59 -12.41 -8.77
N PRO A 288 16.67 -13.66 -8.26
CA PRO A 288 15.57 -14.25 -7.50
C PRO A 288 15.51 -13.75 -6.05
N GLY A 289 16.45 -12.88 -5.63
CA GLY A 289 16.62 -12.41 -4.26
C GLY A 289 15.36 -11.86 -3.62
N GLY A 290 14.65 -10.93 -4.28
CA GLY A 290 13.44 -10.32 -3.74
C GLY A 290 12.32 -11.32 -3.45
N LEU A 291 12.08 -12.26 -4.38
CA LEU A 291 11.07 -13.31 -4.17
C LEU A 291 11.53 -14.31 -3.10
N LEU A 292 12.83 -14.63 -3.05
CA LEU A 292 13.40 -15.47 -1.99
C LEU A 292 13.27 -14.82 -0.61
N GLN A 293 13.50 -13.51 -0.49
CA GLN A 293 13.27 -12.77 0.75
C GLN A 293 11.79 -12.82 1.17
N ALA A 294 10.86 -12.66 0.23
CA ALA A 294 9.43 -12.82 0.51
C ALA A 294 9.10 -14.26 0.97
N ALA A 295 9.73 -15.28 0.39
CA ALA A 295 9.59 -16.67 0.81
C ALA A 295 10.19 -16.95 2.20
N VAL A 296 11.29 -16.27 2.59
CA VAL A 296 11.83 -16.32 3.96
C VAL A 296 10.83 -15.73 4.96
N MET A 297 10.20 -14.60 4.62
CA MET A 297 9.11 -14.02 5.42
C MET A 297 7.92 -14.99 5.54
N MET A 298 7.56 -15.68 4.46
CA MET A 298 6.52 -16.72 4.43
C MET A 298 6.84 -17.87 5.38
N LEU A 299 8.07 -18.40 5.34
CA LEU A 299 8.49 -19.47 6.25
C LEU A 299 8.42 -19.02 7.72
N GLY A 300 8.79 -17.78 8.02
CA GLY A 300 8.62 -17.19 9.35
C GLY A 300 7.16 -17.13 9.78
N HIS A 301 6.26 -16.69 8.88
CA HIS A 301 4.83 -16.65 9.12
C HIS A 301 4.22 -18.04 9.38
N LEU A 302 4.73 -19.07 8.69
CA LEU A 302 4.37 -20.48 8.91
C LEU A 302 4.95 -21.09 10.19
N GLY A 303 5.77 -20.35 10.96
CA GLY A 303 6.49 -20.87 12.12
C GLY A 303 7.67 -21.78 11.77
N GLN A 304 8.05 -21.90 10.49
CA GLN A 304 9.20 -22.68 10.02
C GLN A 304 10.51 -21.88 10.13
N HIS A 305 10.76 -21.33 11.31
CA HIS A 305 11.90 -20.45 11.58
C HIS A 305 13.25 -21.11 11.35
N ASP A 306 13.35 -22.41 11.61
CA ASP A 306 14.54 -23.22 11.37
C ASP A 306 14.94 -23.20 9.88
N VAL A 307 13.95 -23.35 8.99
CA VAL A 307 14.15 -23.29 7.54
C VAL A 307 14.41 -21.86 7.08
N ALA A 308 13.65 -20.89 7.60
CA ALA A 308 13.80 -19.48 7.26
C ALA A 308 15.23 -18.99 7.56
N VAL A 309 15.76 -19.28 8.76
CA VAL A 309 17.12 -18.92 9.16
C VAL A 309 18.16 -19.61 8.29
N ARG A 310 17.96 -20.89 7.97
CA ARG A 310 18.88 -21.66 7.11
C ARG A 310 18.98 -21.06 5.71
N VAL A 311 17.84 -20.75 5.08
CA VAL A 311 17.80 -20.11 3.76
C VAL A 311 18.43 -18.73 3.80
N GLN A 312 18.08 -17.91 4.80
CA GLN A 312 18.59 -16.55 4.90
C GLN A 312 20.11 -16.52 5.12
N ASN A 313 20.64 -17.36 5.99
CA ASN A 313 22.08 -17.45 6.23
C ASN A 313 22.84 -17.95 5.00
N ALA A 314 22.31 -18.96 4.30
CA ALA A 314 22.90 -19.43 3.05
C ALA A 314 22.94 -18.33 1.98
N TRP A 315 21.86 -17.55 1.86
CA TRP A 315 21.78 -16.43 0.94
C TRP A 315 22.75 -15.30 1.30
N LEU A 316 22.82 -14.90 2.59
CA LEU A 316 23.81 -13.92 3.06
C LEU A 316 25.23 -14.40 2.78
N ARG A 317 25.51 -15.68 3.03
CA ARG A 317 26.82 -16.28 2.74
C ARG A 317 27.16 -16.26 1.25
N THR A 318 26.18 -16.46 0.36
CA THR A 318 26.37 -16.35 -1.10
C THR A 318 26.84 -14.96 -1.51
N LEU A 319 26.24 -13.91 -0.92
CA LEU A 319 26.67 -12.53 -1.16
C LEU A 319 28.09 -12.28 -0.64
N GLU A 320 28.42 -12.77 0.55
CA GLU A 320 29.78 -12.60 1.11
C GLU A 320 30.88 -13.24 0.29
N ASP A 321 30.60 -14.42 -0.26
CA ASP A 321 31.54 -15.12 -1.14
C ASP A 321 31.63 -14.46 -2.54
N GLY A 322 30.86 -13.39 -2.79
CA GLY A 322 30.91 -12.59 -4.00
C GLY A 322 30.24 -13.25 -5.20
N VAL A 323 29.29 -14.16 -4.97
CA VAL A 323 28.50 -14.77 -6.05
C VAL A 323 27.25 -13.92 -6.28
N HIS A 324 27.22 -13.17 -7.38
CA HIS A 324 26.24 -12.11 -7.59
C HIS A 324 25.54 -12.22 -8.94
N THR A 325 24.27 -11.81 -8.98
CA THR A 325 23.56 -11.54 -10.24
C THR A 325 23.99 -10.19 -10.81
N ALA A 326 23.57 -9.91 -12.04
CA ALA A 326 23.97 -8.72 -12.79
C ALA A 326 23.70 -7.39 -12.08
N ASP A 327 22.54 -7.28 -11.43
CA ASP A 327 21.99 -6.08 -10.80
C ASP A 327 22.71 -5.68 -9.51
N ILE A 328 23.32 -6.64 -8.82
CA ILE A 328 24.03 -6.41 -7.53
C ILE A 328 25.53 -6.59 -7.65
N ALA A 329 26.06 -6.80 -8.86
CA ALA A 329 27.49 -6.96 -9.06
C ALA A 329 28.24 -5.65 -8.79
N GLY A 330 29.37 -5.75 -8.09
CA GLY A 330 30.21 -4.61 -7.75
C GLY A 330 31.65 -5.03 -7.48
N GLU A 331 32.37 -4.21 -6.70
CA GLU A 331 33.80 -4.42 -6.38
C GLU A 331 34.07 -5.78 -5.69
N HIS A 332 33.11 -6.26 -4.90
CA HIS A 332 33.23 -7.52 -4.17
C HIS A 332 32.76 -8.76 -4.96
N THR A 333 32.35 -8.59 -6.22
CA THR A 333 31.94 -9.73 -7.06
C THR A 333 33.15 -10.58 -7.44
N ARG A 334 33.10 -11.87 -7.09
CA ARG A 334 34.06 -12.90 -7.51
C ARG A 334 33.52 -13.73 -8.66
N GLU A 335 32.22 -13.95 -8.68
CA GLU A 335 31.54 -14.73 -9.70
C GLU A 335 30.23 -14.07 -10.06
N ARG A 336 30.01 -13.81 -11.36
CA ARG A 336 28.73 -13.31 -11.86
C ARG A 336 27.92 -14.48 -12.42
N VAL A 337 26.73 -14.69 -11.87
CA VAL A 337 25.85 -15.81 -12.22
C VAL A 337 24.49 -15.33 -12.69
N GLY A 338 23.82 -16.19 -13.46
CA GLY A 338 22.41 -16.04 -13.80
C GLY A 338 21.47 -16.55 -12.70
N THR A 339 20.16 -16.47 -12.92
CA THR A 339 19.11 -16.84 -11.96
C THR A 339 19.29 -18.25 -11.38
N ARG A 340 19.48 -19.25 -12.26
CA ARG A 340 19.70 -20.65 -11.86
C ARG A 340 21.02 -20.85 -11.11
N GLY A 341 22.10 -20.23 -11.58
CA GLY A 341 23.42 -20.34 -10.95
C GLY A 341 23.45 -19.71 -9.56
N PHE A 342 22.72 -18.60 -9.36
CA PHE A 342 22.55 -18.01 -8.04
C PHE A 342 21.80 -18.94 -7.10
N ALA A 343 20.73 -19.61 -7.57
CA ALA A 343 20.03 -20.60 -6.76
C ALA A 343 20.92 -21.80 -6.38
N ASP A 344 21.71 -22.32 -7.32
CA ASP A 344 22.68 -23.39 -7.05
C ASP A 344 23.71 -22.96 -6.00
N ALA A 345 24.21 -21.72 -6.09
CA ALA A 345 25.15 -21.16 -5.14
C ALA A 345 24.58 -21.01 -3.73
N VAL A 346 23.30 -20.62 -3.60
CA VAL A 346 22.58 -20.58 -2.30
C VAL A 346 22.39 -21.99 -1.76
N ILE A 347 21.97 -22.94 -2.58
CA ILE A 347 21.77 -24.35 -2.17
C ILE A 347 23.07 -24.95 -1.64
N ALA A 348 24.20 -24.70 -2.30
CA ALA A 348 25.52 -25.17 -1.87
C ALA A 348 25.97 -24.62 -0.51
N ARG A 349 25.33 -23.54 -0.03
CA ARG A 349 25.64 -22.86 1.24
C ARG A 349 24.62 -23.12 2.34
N LEU A 350 23.64 -24.00 2.11
CA LEU A 350 22.70 -24.40 3.15
C LEU A 350 23.45 -25.01 4.35
N GLY A 351 23.19 -24.46 5.54
CA GLY A 351 23.88 -24.84 6.78
C GLY A 351 25.14 -24.02 7.10
N GLN A 352 25.53 -23.08 6.23
CA GLN A 352 26.61 -22.13 6.50
C GLN A 352 26.05 -20.82 7.06
N GLU A 353 26.84 -20.13 7.87
CA GLU A 353 26.55 -18.76 8.35
C GLU A 353 27.45 -17.73 7.67
N PRO A 354 26.96 -16.50 7.47
CA PRO A 354 27.82 -15.38 7.07
C PRO A 354 28.88 -15.08 8.15
N GLN A 355 30.02 -14.56 7.74
CA GLN A 355 31.19 -14.23 8.58
C GLN A 355 31.31 -12.73 8.89
N VAL A 356 30.76 -11.86 8.04
CA VAL A 356 30.87 -10.40 8.09
C VAL A 356 29.49 -9.76 8.25
N LEU A 357 28.54 -10.12 7.38
CA LEU A 357 27.13 -9.73 7.50
C LEU A 357 26.52 -10.37 8.76
N PRO A 358 25.67 -9.63 9.51
CA PRO A 358 24.98 -10.19 10.65
C PRO A 358 24.14 -11.40 10.27
N ALA A 359 24.49 -12.55 10.85
CA ALA A 359 23.75 -13.78 10.64
C ALA A 359 22.30 -13.66 11.08
N ALA A 360 21.41 -14.23 10.27
CA ALA A 360 20.00 -14.30 10.56
C ALA A 360 19.75 -15.09 11.84
N ARG A 361 18.75 -14.63 12.59
CA ARG A 361 18.26 -15.25 13.80
C ARG A 361 16.78 -15.52 13.65
N ARG A 362 16.24 -16.34 14.54
CA ARG A 362 14.80 -16.60 14.59
C ARG A 362 14.05 -15.27 14.73
N GLY A 363 13.29 -14.91 13.69
CA GLY A 363 12.37 -13.78 13.74
C GLY A 363 11.14 -14.10 14.60
N PRO A 364 10.32 -13.09 14.92
CA PRO A 364 9.03 -13.34 15.52
C PRO A 364 8.16 -14.18 14.57
N GLY A 365 7.28 -15.00 15.15
CA GLY A 365 6.26 -15.74 14.39
C GLY A 365 5.19 -14.80 13.84
N GLN A 366 4.02 -15.37 13.59
CA GLN A 366 2.84 -14.56 13.29
C GLN A 366 2.60 -13.54 14.41
N LEU A 367 2.46 -12.26 14.03
CA LEU A 367 2.10 -11.21 14.97
C LEU A 367 0.65 -11.42 15.43
N PRO A 368 0.32 -11.08 16.69
CA PRO A 368 -1.06 -11.15 17.15
C PRO A 368 -1.95 -10.28 16.26
N ALA A 369 -3.17 -10.75 15.99
CA ALA A 369 -4.17 -9.91 15.37
C ALA A 369 -4.39 -8.67 16.25
N PRO A 370 -4.55 -7.47 15.67
CA PRO A 370 -4.95 -6.29 16.40
C PRO A 370 -6.14 -6.60 17.32
N ALA A 371 -6.04 -6.28 18.61
CA ALA A 371 -7.16 -6.44 19.52
C ALA A 371 -8.38 -5.64 19.00
N PRO A 372 -9.61 -6.19 19.09
CA PRO A 372 -10.81 -5.42 18.78
C PRO A 372 -10.87 -4.20 19.68
N GLN A 373 -11.15 -3.04 19.09
CA GLN A 373 -11.27 -1.80 19.83
C GLN A 373 -12.52 -1.80 20.74
N PRO A 374 -12.49 -1.07 21.86
CA PRO A 374 -13.69 -0.76 22.62
C PRO A 374 -14.76 -0.11 21.73
N GLY A 375 -16.03 -0.28 22.10
CA GLY A 375 -17.16 0.30 21.37
C GLY A 375 -16.95 1.79 21.11
N ARG A 376 -17.22 2.21 19.88
CA ARG A 376 -17.08 3.61 19.46
C ARG A 376 -18.03 4.50 20.26
N ARG A 377 -17.57 5.71 20.59
CA ARG A 377 -18.44 6.75 21.13
C ARG A 377 -19.48 7.15 20.09
N ASP A 378 -20.74 7.24 20.49
CA ASP A 378 -21.76 7.86 19.66
C ASP A 378 -21.41 9.34 19.42
N VAL A 379 -21.56 9.76 18.16
CA VAL A 379 -21.35 11.15 17.75
C VAL A 379 -22.67 11.73 17.25
N VAL A 380 -22.96 12.97 17.63
CA VAL A 380 -24.14 13.67 17.12
C VAL A 380 -23.83 14.18 15.72
N LYS A 381 -24.30 13.44 14.71
CA LYS A 381 -24.19 13.82 13.29
C LYS A 381 -25.36 14.73 12.89
N ALA A 382 -25.08 15.97 12.50
CA ALA A 382 -26.09 16.93 12.06
C ALA A 382 -25.81 17.43 10.64
N LEU A 383 -26.82 17.41 9.77
CA LEU A 383 -26.74 18.01 8.44
C LEU A 383 -26.81 19.54 8.58
N VAL A 384 -25.90 20.26 7.93
CA VAL A 384 -25.81 21.73 7.98
C VAL A 384 -25.82 22.40 6.61
N GLY A 385 -25.69 21.63 5.53
CA GLY A 385 -25.72 22.14 4.17
C GLY A 385 -25.36 21.09 3.12
N THR A 386 -25.08 21.55 1.91
CA THR A 386 -24.61 20.72 0.80
C THR A 386 -23.68 21.52 -0.10
N ASP A 387 -22.62 20.91 -0.58
CA ASP A 387 -21.92 21.36 -1.78
C ASP A 387 -22.66 20.78 -2.99
N VAL A 388 -22.93 21.62 -3.99
CA VAL A 388 -23.46 21.23 -5.30
C VAL A 388 -22.42 21.58 -6.35
N PHE A 389 -22.11 20.62 -7.22
CA PHE A 389 -21.11 20.77 -8.25
C PHE A 389 -21.79 20.95 -9.61
N PHE A 390 -21.26 21.84 -10.44
CA PHE A 390 -21.85 22.19 -11.74
C PHE A 390 -20.83 22.11 -12.86
N GLU A 391 -21.28 21.68 -14.05
CA GLU A 391 -20.63 21.95 -15.32
C GLU A 391 -21.19 23.26 -15.89
N TRP A 392 -20.34 24.29 -15.98
CA TRP A 392 -20.75 25.59 -16.52
C TRP A 392 -19.58 26.32 -17.18
N ALA A 393 -19.78 26.75 -18.43
CA ALA A 393 -18.74 27.42 -19.23
C ALA A 393 -19.24 28.68 -19.93
N GLU A 394 -20.43 29.18 -19.59
CA GLU A 394 -21.01 30.39 -20.19
C GLU A 394 -20.39 31.68 -19.59
N ALA A 395 -20.77 32.84 -20.16
CA ALA A 395 -20.46 34.17 -19.65
C ALA A 395 -18.99 34.36 -19.24
N ASP A 396 -18.09 33.88 -20.10
CA ASP A 396 -16.64 33.91 -19.90
C ASP A 396 -16.18 33.35 -18.54
N ARG A 397 -16.97 32.42 -17.97
CA ARG A 397 -16.75 31.81 -16.66
C ARG A 397 -16.73 32.81 -15.51
N ASP A 398 -17.49 33.91 -15.61
CA ASP A 398 -17.60 34.87 -14.52
C ASP A 398 -18.33 34.26 -13.29
N PRO A 399 -17.64 34.08 -12.14
CA PRO A 399 -18.26 33.49 -10.96
C PRO A 399 -19.35 34.37 -10.35
N ALA A 400 -19.36 35.68 -10.59
CA ALA A 400 -20.43 36.57 -10.12
C ALA A 400 -21.74 36.35 -10.89
N VAL A 401 -21.65 36.05 -12.19
CA VAL A 401 -22.83 35.70 -13.01
C VAL A 401 -23.42 34.37 -12.53
N LEU A 402 -22.58 33.36 -12.29
CA LEU A 402 -23.02 32.08 -11.74
C LEU A 402 -23.64 32.26 -10.34
N ALA A 403 -23.01 33.03 -9.46
CA ALA A 403 -23.53 33.31 -8.12
C ALA A 403 -24.90 33.98 -8.16
N ALA A 404 -25.08 35.03 -8.96
CA ALA A 404 -26.35 35.73 -9.09
C ALA A 404 -27.49 34.80 -9.55
N ARG A 405 -27.20 33.90 -10.50
CA ARG A 405 -28.17 32.87 -10.92
C ARG A 405 -28.52 31.93 -9.77
N LEU A 406 -27.52 31.41 -9.05
CA LEU A 406 -27.73 30.46 -7.95
C LEU A 406 -28.45 31.11 -6.76
N GLU A 407 -28.15 32.36 -6.42
CA GLU A 407 -28.82 33.11 -5.34
C GLU A 407 -30.30 33.33 -5.65
N ALA A 408 -30.65 33.65 -6.91
CA ALA A 408 -32.04 33.81 -7.32
C ALA A 408 -32.86 32.51 -7.21
N LEU A 409 -32.20 31.35 -7.33
CA LEU A 409 -32.84 30.04 -7.31
C LEU A 409 -32.89 29.40 -5.91
N ALA A 410 -31.90 29.70 -5.07
CA ALA A 410 -31.77 29.18 -3.72
C ALA A 410 -32.70 29.91 -2.74
N THR A 411 -34.02 29.77 -2.94
CA THR A 411 -35.08 30.47 -2.17
C THR A 411 -35.47 29.75 -0.87
N GLY A 412 -34.99 28.53 -0.63
CA GLY A 412 -35.26 27.73 0.57
C GLY A 412 -34.42 28.06 1.81
N ARG A 413 -34.25 27.08 2.71
CA ARG A 413 -33.46 27.22 3.96
C ARG A 413 -31.94 27.31 3.74
N LEU A 414 -31.49 26.82 2.59
CA LEU A 414 -30.09 26.78 2.20
C LEU A 414 -29.77 27.95 1.27
N ARG A 415 -28.73 28.70 1.60
CA ARG A 415 -28.26 29.86 0.83
C ARG A 415 -26.85 29.61 0.32
N LEU A 416 -26.55 30.16 -0.86
CA LEU A 416 -25.20 30.13 -1.41
C LEU A 416 -24.26 30.87 -0.44
N ASN A 417 -23.20 30.20 -0.02
CA ASN A 417 -22.20 30.72 0.90
C ASN A 417 -20.90 31.08 0.18
N MET A 418 -20.48 30.23 -0.76
CA MET A 418 -19.28 30.48 -1.58
C MET A 418 -19.30 29.65 -2.86
N ILE A 419 -18.54 30.08 -3.85
CA ILE A 419 -18.19 29.30 -5.04
C ILE A 419 -16.68 29.12 -5.06
N THR A 420 -16.24 27.91 -5.38
CA THR A 420 -14.84 27.61 -5.62
C THR A 420 -14.63 26.92 -6.95
N ASN A 421 -13.51 27.21 -7.60
CA ASN A 421 -13.05 26.52 -8.81
C ASN A 421 -11.71 25.86 -8.48
N ARG A 422 -11.59 24.55 -8.76
CA ARG A 422 -10.41 23.74 -8.38
C ARG A 422 -9.96 23.89 -6.92
N GLY A 423 -10.91 24.14 -6.01
CA GLY A 423 -10.65 24.28 -4.56
C GLY A 423 -10.31 25.69 -4.07
N VAL A 424 -10.15 26.66 -4.98
CA VAL A 424 -9.86 28.06 -4.66
C VAL A 424 -11.15 28.87 -4.62
N LYS A 425 -11.35 29.71 -3.60
CA LYS A 425 -12.51 30.61 -3.54
C LYS A 425 -12.47 31.64 -4.66
N VAL A 426 -13.52 31.67 -5.47
CA VAL A 426 -13.71 32.59 -6.60
C VAL A 426 -14.91 33.51 -6.39
N TRP A 427 -15.80 33.17 -5.46
CA TRP A 427 -16.86 34.05 -5.02
C TRP A 427 -17.26 33.78 -3.55
N PRO A 428 -17.58 34.82 -2.75
CA PRO A 428 -17.37 36.24 -3.07
C PRO A 428 -15.88 36.62 -3.01
N GLY A 429 -15.50 37.67 -3.75
CA GLY A 429 -14.14 38.25 -3.69
C GLY A 429 -13.04 37.33 -4.21
N GLY A 430 -13.24 36.71 -5.37
CA GLY A 430 -12.19 35.95 -6.06
C GLY A 430 -11.08 36.85 -6.62
N GLN A 431 -9.92 36.25 -6.91
CA GLN A 431 -8.79 36.94 -7.53
C GLN A 431 -8.84 36.80 -9.07
N PRO A 432 -8.62 37.88 -9.84
CA PRO A 432 -8.70 37.86 -11.30
C PRO A 432 -7.67 36.95 -11.97
N GLU A 433 -6.56 36.64 -11.30
CA GLU A 433 -5.52 35.74 -11.79
C GLU A 433 -5.91 34.25 -11.69
N THR A 434 -7.02 33.94 -11.00
CA THR A 434 -7.44 32.55 -10.80
C THR A 434 -7.93 31.96 -12.12
N PHE A 435 -7.22 30.94 -12.62
CA PHE A 435 -7.69 30.18 -13.77
C PHE A 435 -8.95 29.36 -13.43
N LEU A 436 -9.97 29.44 -14.29
CA LEU A 436 -11.29 28.85 -14.06
C LEU A 436 -11.56 27.70 -15.05
N ALA A 437 -11.75 26.49 -14.54
CA ALA A 437 -12.25 25.34 -15.30
C ALA A 437 -13.79 25.39 -15.45
N ASP A 438 -14.36 24.54 -16.29
CA ASP A 438 -15.82 24.36 -16.43
C ASP A 438 -16.50 23.70 -15.20
N HIS A 439 -15.73 23.28 -14.19
CA HIS A 439 -16.20 22.60 -12.99
C HIS A 439 -16.21 23.50 -11.75
N TRP A 440 -17.39 23.66 -11.15
CA TRP A 440 -17.63 24.58 -10.02
C TRP A 440 -18.13 23.84 -8.80
N ARG A 441 -17.61 24.17 -7.62
CA ARG A 441 -18.20 23.74 -6.35
C ARG A 441 -18.90 24.94 -5.70
N CYS A 442 -20.20 24.85 -5.56
CA CYS A 442 -21.04 25.87 -4.94
C CYS A 442 -21.52 25.35 -3.58
N ARG A 443 -21.13 26.04 -2.51
CA ARG A 443 -21.47 25.65 -1.14
C ARG A 443 -22.77 26.31 -0.71
N PHE A 444 -23.73 25.52 -0.27
CA PHE A 444 -24.97 26.00 0.31
C PHE A 444 -25.04 25.63 1.80
N LEU A 445 -25.21 26.62 2.67
CA LEU A 445 -25.31 26.45 4.12
C LEU A 445 -26.65 27.00 4.64
N THR A 446 -27.04 26.57 5.84
CA THR A 446 -28.15 27.17 6.56
C THR A 446 -27.76 28.53 7.17
N ASN A 447 -28.72 29.45 7.22
CA ASN A 447 -28.58 30.73 7.93
C ASN A 447 -28.93 30.65 9.44
N GLY A 448 -29.10 29.44 9.99
CA GLY A 448 -29.33 29.23 11.42
C GLY A 448 -30.80 28.99 11.84
N ASP A 449 -31.73 28.89 10.90
CA ASP A 449 -33.18 28.75 11.16
C ASP A 449 -33.64 27.37 11.68
N GLY A 450 -32.77 26.62 12.36
CA GLY A 450 -33.02 25.25 12.85
C GLY A 450 -32.39 24.13 12.00
N PRO A 451 -32.66 22.85 12.30
CA PRO A 451 -31.94 21.72 11.69
C PRO A 451 -32.23 21.58 10.19
N VAL A 452 -31.18 21.36 9.39
CA VAL A 452 -31.32 21.04 7.96
C VAL A 452 -31.71 19.57 7.81
N ARG A 453 -32.67 19.30 6.93
CA ARG A 453 -33.14 17.95 6.59
C ARG A 453 -32.84 17.65 5.13
N HIS A 454 -32.87 16.37 4.77
CA HIS A 454 -32.72 15.95 3.37
C HIS A 454 -33.77 16.59 2.44
N ALA A 455 -34.97 16.87 2.96
CA ALA A 455 -36.02 17.59 2.20
C ALA A 455 -35.59 19.00 1.78
N ASP A 456 -34.78 19.70 2.59
CA ASP A 456 -34.26 21.03 2.24
C ASP A 456 -33.24 20.95 1.10
N VAL A 457 -32.42 19.89 1.07
CA VAL A 457 -31.48 19.62 -0.02
C VAL A 457 -32.23 19.28 -1.31
N VAL A 458 -33.25 18.43 -1.23
CA VAL A 458 -34.09 18.08 -2.40
C VAL A 458 -34.81 19.31 -2.96
N ALA A 459 -35.33 20.18 -2.08
CA ALA A 459 -35.99 21.42 -2.48
C ALA A 459 -35.02 22.36 -3.20
N LEU A 460 -33.77 22.49 -2.70
CA LEU A 460 -32.72 23.24 -3.38
C LEU A 460 -32.44 22.67 -4.78
N LEU A 461 -32.21 21.36 -4.90
CA LEU A 461 -31.93 20.71 -6.19
C LEU A 461 -33.10 20.85 -7.16
N THR A 462 -34.34 20.75 -6.66
CA THR A 462 -35.55 20.94 -7.48
C THR A 462 -35.66 22.37 -7.99
N GLY A 463 -35.33 23.36 -7.16
CA GLY A 463 -35.25 24.76 -7.59
C GLY A 463 -34.21 24.98 -8.70
N LEU A 464 -33.13 24.19 -8.71
CA LEU A 464 -32.07 24.27 -9.73
C LEU A 464 -32.47 23.59 -11.06
N LEU A 465 -33.35 22.58 -11.06
CA LEU A 465 -33.75 21.84 -12.27
C LEU A 465 -34.32 22.73 -13.40
N GLY A 466 -34.97 23.84 -13.05
CA GLY A 466 -35.56 24.78 -14.02
C GLY A 466 -34.57 25.81 -14.59
N SER A 467 -33.31 25.82 -14.14
CA SER A 467 -32.36 26.90 -14.43
C SER A 467 -31.49 26.70 -15.68
N GLY A 468 -31.47 25.49 -16.23
CA GLY A 468 -30.54 25.11 -17.30
C GLY A 468 -29.09 24.89 -16.83
N LEU A 469 -28.79 25.05 -15.53
CA LEU A 469 -27.49 24.68 -14.96
C LEU A 469 -27.43 23.17 -14.72
N ASP A 470 -26.40 22.53 -15.25
CA ASP A 470 -26.18 21.09 -15.09
C ASP A 470 -25.43 20.82 -13.78
N PHE A 471 -26.14 20.30 -12.76
CA PHE A 471 -25.49 19.85 -11.54
C PHE A 471 -25.06 18.38 -11.68
N ILE A 472 -23.78 18.12 -11.45
CA ILE A 472 -23.11 16.86 -11.80
C ILE A 472 -22.76 16.01 -10.57
N LYS A 473 -22.72 16.62 -9.39
CA LYS A 473 -22.40 15.94 -8.12
C LYS A 473 -22.93 16.75 -6.93
N THR A 474 -23.20 16.07 -5.82
CA THR A 474 -23.49 16.70 -4.53
C THR A 474 -22.65 16.08 -3.42
N GLU A 475 -22.29 16.87 -2.41
CA GLU A 475 -21.69 16.39 -1.16
C GLU A 475 -22.41 17.01 0.03
N HIS A 476 -22.96 16.18 0.91
CA HIS A 476 -23.63 16.69 2.11
C HIS A 476 -22.60 17.20 3.13
N LEU A 477 -22.93 18.33 3.76
CA LEU A 477 -22.09 18.95 4.77
C LEU A 477 -22.65 18.61 6.14
N TYR A 478 -21.89 17.83 6.90
CA TYR A 478 -22.24 17.43 8.25
C TYR A 478 -21.33 18.08 9.28
N THR A 479 -21.86 18.30 10.48
CA THR A 479 -21.07 18.44 11.70
C THR A 479 -21.14 17.13 12.51
N PHE A 480 -20.09 16.85 13.25
CA PHE A 480 -19.99 15.75 14.20
C PHE A 480 -19.67 16.38 15.56
N ASP A 481 -20.62 16.32 16.50
CA ASP A 481 -20.53 17.01 17.80
C ASP A 481 -20.26 18.52 17.66
N GLY A 482 -20.89 19.15 16.65
CA GLY A 482 -20.73 20.57 16.34
C GLY A 482 -19.46 20.91 15.55
N VAL A 483 -18.53 19.96 15.36
CA VAL A 483 -17.31 20.17 14.57
C VAL A 483 -17.59 19.90 13.09
N PRO A 484 -17.25 20.81 12.16
CA PRO A 484 -17.41 20.57 10.72
C PRO A 484 -16.65 19.34 10.23
N GLY A 485 -17.36 18.43 9.54
CA GLY A 485 -16.80 17.25 8.88
C GLY A 485 -16.35 17.53 7.43
N TYR A 486 -16.03 18.78 7.11
CA TYR A 486 -15.66 19.25 5.77
C TYR A 486 -14.63 20.37 5.87
N SER A 487 -13.82 20.57 4.83
CA SER A 487 -12.84 21.65 4.79
C SER A 487 -13.49 23.00 4.43
N MET A 488 -12.92 24.07 4.97
CA MET A 488 -13.17 25.43 4.49
C MET A 488 -12.48 25.62 3.13
N GLY A 489 -13.01 26.49 2.26
CA GLY A 489 -12.35 26.83 0.99
C GLY A 489 -11.01 27.54 1.22
N GLN A 490 -10.04 27.39 0.31
CA GLN A 490 -8.82 28.22 0.39
C GLN A 490 -9.21 29.71 0.28
N GLY A 491 -8.85 30.50 1.29
CA GLY A 491 -9.20 31.91 1.39
C GLY A 491 -10.58 32.21 1.98
N GLN A 492 -11.27 31.21 2.56
CA GLN A 492 -12.47 31.41 3.37
C GLN A 492 -12.13 31.85 4.80
#